data_AF-A0A126PED6-F1
#
_entry.id   AF-A0A126PED6-F1
#
_cell.length_a   1.000
_cell.length_b   1.000
_cell.length_c   1.000
_cell.angle_alpha   90.00
_cell.angle_beta   90.00
_cell.angle_gamma   90.00
#
_symmetry.space_group_name_H-M   'P 1'
#
loop_
_entity.id
_entity.type
_entity.pdbx_description
1 polymer ?
#
loop_
_entity_poly.entity_id
_entity_poly.type
_entity_poly.pdbx_seq_one_letter_code
_entity_poly.pdbx_strand_id
1 'polypeptide(L)'
;MMCQIQKLKWLVLALVCLARVPAFAQATEVQYLTGQGKDDPVKWDFQCTRGHHSGKWTKIGVPSNWELQGFGNYSYGFGKEDVEEAGLYRRTFAVPAAWRQRRVFIVFDGSMTETEVKVNG
;
A
#
# COMPACT_ATOMS: atom_id res chain seq x y z
N MET A 1 -53.78 36.71 10.36
CA MET A 1 -53.32 35.30 10.38
C MET A 1 -52.37 34.96 9.21
N MET A 2 -52.67 35.35 7.96
CA MET A 2 -51.83 35.05 6.77
C MET A 2 -50.41 35.64 6.79
N CYS A 3 -50.19 36.85 7.34
CA CYS A 3 -48.84 37.47 7.40
C CYS A 3 -47.85 36.69 8.29
N GLN A 4 -48.32 36.04 9.35
CA GLN A 4 -47.48 35.24 10.26
C GLN A 4 -47.03 33.92 9.61
N ILE A 5 -47.89 33.32 8.77
CA ILE A 5 -47.60 32.09 8.00
C ILE A 5 -46.56 32.38 6.91
N GLN A 6 -46.62 33.55 6.27
CA GLN A 6 -45.63 33.97 5.29
C GLN A 6 -44.25 34.13 5.93
N LYS A 7 -44.17 34.81 7.08
CA LYS A 7 -42.91 34.99 7.83
C LYS A 7 -42.31 33.66 8.28
N LEU A 8 -43.15 32.73 8.73
CA LEU A 8 -42.72 31.39 9.12
C LEU A 8 -42.17 30.58 7.92
N LYS A 9 -42.81 30.67 6.74
CA LYS A 9 -42.29 30.07 5.50
C LYS A 9 -40.91 30.61 5.11
N TRP A 10 -40.72 31.92 5.17
CA TRP A 10 -39.42 32.54 4.86
C TRP A 10 -38.34 32.16 5.89
N LEU A 11 -38.71 32.04 7.16
CA LEU A 11 -37.80 31.60 8.22
C LEU A 11 -37.36 30.15 8.04
N VAL A 12 -38.30 29.25 7.70
CA VAL A 12 -38.01 27.84 7.41
C VAL A 12 -37.15 27.69 6.15
N LEU A 13 -37.44 28.47 5.10
CA LEU A 13 -36.66 28.45 3.86
C LEU A 13 -35.21 28.93 4.09
N ALA A 14 -35.02 29.97 4.91
CA ALA A 14 -33.70 30.45 5.31
C ALA A 14 -32.93 29.41 6.13
N LEU A 15 -33.61 28.69 7.03
CA LEU A 15 -33.00 27.62 7.84
C LEU A 15 -32.55 26.42 6.98
N VAL A 16 -33.33 26.05 5.96
CA VAL A 16 -32.99 24.95 5.03
C VAL A 16 -31.81 25.31 4.13
N CYS A 17 -31.67 26.58 3.72
CA CYS A 17 -30.52 27.05 2.96
C CYS A 17 -29.21 27.08 3.78
N LEU A 18 -29.31 27.31 5.11
CA LEU A 18 -28.16 27.29 6.03
C LEU A 18 -27.68 25.87 6.41
N ALA A 19 -28.48 24.83 6.15
CA ALA A 19 -28.16 23.45 6.51
C ALA A 19 -27.29 22.69 5.49
N ARG A 20 -26.84 23.34 4.40
CA ARG A 20 -25.92 22.71 3.43
C ARG A 20 -24.48 22.75 3.94
N VAL A 21 -24.15 21.85 4.86
CA VAL A 21 -22.76 21.56 5.23
C VAL A 21 -22.14 20.73 4.10
N PRO A 22 -21.03 21.15 3.47
CA PRO A 22 -20.32 20.32 2.52
C PRO A 22 -19.77 19.08 3.24
N ALA A 23 -20.20 17.90 2.81
CA ALA A 23 -19.61 16.64 3.28
C ALA A 23 -18.26 16.45 2.57
N PHE A 24 -17.17 16.63 3.30
CA PHE A 24 -15.84 16.26 2.82
C PHE A 24 -15.64 14.75 3.02
N ALA A 25 -15.32 14.04 1.94
CA ALA A 25 -14.84 12.67 2.06
C ALA A 25 -13.51 12.68 2.86
N GLN A 26 -13.35 11.72 3.78
CA GLN A 26 -12.07 11.55 4.47
C GLN A 26 -11.00 11.13 3.46
N ALA A 27 -9.87 11.84 3.47
CA ALA A 27 -8.71 11.45 2.68
C ALA A 27 -8.20 10.08 3.16
N THR A 28 -7.79 9.23 2.22
CA THR A 28 -7.12 7.97 2.55
C THR A 28 -5.72 8.31 3.03
N GLU A 29 -5.40 7.91 4.26
CA GLU A 29 -4.05 8.02 4.80
C GLU A 29 -3.20 6.87 4.24
N VAL A 30 -1.97 7.18 3.83
CA VAL A 30 -1.04 6.21 3.21
C VAL A 30 0.26 6.20 3.99
N GLN A 31 0.74 4.99 4.30
CA GLN A 31 2.06 4.76 4.85
C GLN A 31 2.84 3.86 3.89
N TYR A 32 3.90 4.40 3.30
CA TYR A 32 4.80 3.61 2.46
C TYR A 32 5.61 2.64 3.31
N LEU A 33 5.56 1.36 2.95
CA LEU A 33 6.39 0.32 3.53
C LEU A 33 7.71 0.14 2.76
N THR A 34 7.82 0.74 1.58
CA THR A 34 8.94 0.71 0.64
C THR A 34 9.49 2.12 0.40
N GLY A 35 10.50 2.24 -0.46
CA GLY A 35 10.77 3.49 -1.15
C GLY A 35 9.64 3.84 -2.12
N GLN A 36 9.58 5.11 -2.56
CA GLN A 36 8.63 5.56 -3.58
C GLN A 36 9.17 5.37 -5.01
N GLY A 37 10.44 5.03 -5.16
CA GLY A 37 11.06 4.73 -6.44
C GLY A 37 12.37 3.95 -6.29
N LYS A 38 13.16 3.94 -7.38
CA LYS A 38 14.45 3.24 -7.44
C LYS A 38 15.55 3.90 -6.59
N ASP A 39 15.39 5.18 -6.27
CA ASP A 39 16.45 6.01 -5.68
C ASP A 39 16.35 6.11 -4.15
N ASP A 40 15.24 5.67 -3.55
CA ASP A 40 14.98 5.71 -2.11
C ASP A 40 14.56 4.34 -1.52
N PRO A 41 15.16 3.21 -1.93
CA PRO A 41 14.66 1.90 -1.54
C PRO A 41 14.84 1.67 -0.04
N VAL A 42 13.77 1.20 0.61
CA VAL A 42 13.81 0.88 2.04
C VAL A 42 14.26 -0.57 2.22
N LYS A 43 15.15 -0.81 3.17
CA LYS A 43 15.68 -2.16 3.43
C LYS A 43 14.65 -3.08 4.09
N TRP A 44 14.44 -4.24 3.51
CA TRP A 44 13.61 -5.34 4.01
C TRP A 44 14.47 -6.58 4.26
N ASP A 45 14.02 -7.48 5.11
CA ASP A 45 14.61 -8.82 5.20
C ASP A 45 14.26 -9.60 3.95
N PHE A 46 15.26 -10.25 3.37
CA PHE A 46 15.13 -10.95 2.11
C PHE A 46 15.94 -12.25 2.10
N GLN A 47 15.38 -13.25 1.46
CA GLN A 47 16.06 -14.50 1.13
C GLN A 47 15.58 -14.98 -0.23
N CYS A 48 16.53 -15.27 -1.13
CA CYS A 48 16.22 -16.02 -2.34
C CYS A 48 16.34 -17.52 -2.06
N THR A 49 15.44 -18.34 -2.63
CA THR A 49 15.43 -19.79 -2.41
C THR A 49 16.45 -20.55 -3.27
N ARG A 50 16.82 -20.01 -4.44
CA ARG A 50 17.77 -20.62 -5.40
C ARG A 50 18.64 -19.56 -6.08
N GLY A 51 19.64 -20.01 -6.85
CA GLY A 51 20.57 -19.12 -7.56
C GLY A 51 21.58 -18.43 -6.65
N HIS A 52 22.13 -17.31 -7.12
CA HIS A 52 23.14 -16.55 -6.43
C HIS A 52 22.64 -16.04 -5.07
N HIS A 53 23.51 -16.12 -4.06
CA HIS A 53 23.24 -15.65 -2.69
C HIS A 53 21.98 -16.23 -2.02
N SER A 54 21.52 -17.40 -2.46
CA SER A 54 20.35 -18.09 -1.92
C SER A 54 20.58 -18.77 -0.57
N GLY A 55 19.49 -19.17 0.08
CA GLY A 55 19.49 -19.96 1.31
C GLY A 55 19.84 -19.19 2.58
N LYS A 56 20.12 -17.88 2.49
CA LYS A 56 20.51 -17.03 3.62
C LYS A 56 19.64 -15.77 3.70
N TRP A 57 19.24 -15.41 4.92
CA TRP A 57 18.56 -14.15 5.19
C TRP A 57 19.56 -13.01 5.17
N THR A 58 19.20 -11.93 4.49
CA THR A 58 19.98 -10.70 4.37
C THR A 58 19.03 -9.52 4.19
N LYS A 59 19.53 -8.35 3.80
CA LYS A 59 18.74 -7.17 3.47
C LYS A 59 18.76 -6.87 1.97
N ILE A 60 17.59 -6.57 1.41
CA ILE A 60 17.45 -6.02 0.05
C ILE A 60 16.70 -4.69 0.10
N GLY A 61 16.98 -3.80 -0.85
CA GLY A 61 16.18 -2.59 -1.01
C GLY A 61 14.86 -2.89 -1.70
N VAL A 62 13.75 -2.30 -1.23
CA VAL A 62 12.43 -2.42 -1.87
C VAL A 62 11.91 -1.01 -2.17
N PRO A 63 11.49 -0.70 -3.40
CA PRO A 63 11.36 -1.63 -4.55
C PRO A 63 12.71 -2.00 -5.19
N SER A 64 12.80 -3.20 -5.77
CA SER A 64 13.91 -3.62 -6.66
C SER A 64 13.58 -4.91 -7.40
N ASN A 65 14.40 -5.23 -8.41
CA ASN A 65 14.51 -6.58 -8.97
C ASN A 65 15.70 -7.26 -8.30
N TRP A 66 15.52 -8.45 -7.73
CA TRP A 66 16.56 -9.07 -6.91
C TRP A 66 17.75 -9.55 -7.73
N GLU A 67 17.54 -9.86 -9.00
CA GLU A 67 18.54 -10.28 -9.96
C GLU A 67 19.54 -9.14 -10.19
N LEU A 68 19.06 -7.89 -10.26
CA LEU A 68 19.91 -6.69 -10.33
C LEU A 68 20.65 -6.39 -9.02
N GLN A 69 20.26 -7.04 -7.93
CA GLN A 69 20.91 -6.95 -6.61
C GLN A 69 21.85 -8.15 -6.37
N GLY A 70 22.08 -8.99 -7.39
CA GLY A 70 23.00 -10.13 -7.33
C GLY A 70 22.42 -11.36 -6.62
N PHE A 71 21.10 -11.48 -6.54
CA PHE A 71 20.42 -12.67 -6.05
C PHE A 71 19.84 -13.48 -7.21
N GLY A 72 19.65 -14.77 -6.98
CA GLY A 72 18.92 -15.59 -7.93
C GLY A 72 19.65 -15.83 -9.24
N ASN A 73 18.90 -16.01 -10.32
CA ASN A 73 19.44 -16.20 -11.66
C ASN A 73 19.01 -15.04 -12.57
N TYR A 74 19.97 -14.36 -13.19
CA TYR A 74 19.70 -13.27 -14.11
C TYR A 74 19.60 -13.81 -15.55
N SER A 75 18.38 -13.89 -16.09
CA SER A 75 18.13 -14.29 -17.48
C SER A 75 17.42 -13.20 -18.27
N TYR A 76 17.79 -13.04 -19.54
CA TYR A 76 17.21 -12.04 -20.45
C TYR A 76 16.66 -12.72 -21.71
N GLY A 77 15.53 -13.43 -21.56
CA GLY A 77 14.67 -13.89 -22.65
C GLY A 77 15.19 -15.01 -23.56
N PHE A 78 16.48 -15.33 -23.52
CA PHE A 78 17.10 -16.38 -24.33
C PHE A 78 17.63 -17.50 -23.45
N GLY A 79 16.85 -18.57 -23.32
CA GLY A 79 17.18 -19.75 -22.52
C GLY A 79 16.05 -20.07 -21.55
N LYS A 80 15.37 -21.20 -21.76
CA LYS A 80 14.47 -21.79 -20.78
C LYS A 80 15.31 -22.37 -19.66
N GLU A 81 15.64 -21.56 -18.69
CA GLU A 81 15.92 -22.09 -17.36
C GLU A 81 14.62 -21.91 -16.58
N ASP A 82 13.80 -22.97 -16.55
CA ASP A 82 12.71 -23.08 -15.57
C ASP A 82 13.35 -23.25 -14.19
N VAL A 83 13.87 -22.15 -13.65
CA VAL A 83 14.34 -22.08 -12.28
C VAL A 83 13.15 -21.74 -11.41
N GLU A 84 12.63 -22.76 -10.72
CA GLU A 84 11.71 -22.59 -9.59
C GLU A 84 12.44 -21.84 -8.46
N GLU A 85 12.46 -20.52 -8.57
CA GLU A 85 13.11 -19.58 -7.66
C GLU A 85 12.05 -18.67 -7.03
N ALA A 86 12.20 -18.37 -5.75
CA ALA A 86 11.30 -17.49 -5.03
C ALA A 86 12.09 -16.50 -4.17
N GLY A 87 11.63 -15.26 -4.16
CA GLY A 87 12.05 -14.23 -3.23
C GLY A 87 11.15 -14.21 -2.00
N LEU A 88 11.70 -14.50 -0.83
CA LEU A 88 11.01 -14.40 0.45
C LEU A 88 11.32 -13.04 1.09
N TYR A 89 10.28 -12.23 1.30
CA TYR A 89 10.39 -10.89 1.85
C TYR A 89 9.75 -10.82 3.24
N ARG A 90 10.39 -10.11 4.18
CA ARG A 90 9.84 -9.83 5.51
C ARG A 90 10.09 -8.39 5.93
N ARG A 91 9.08 -7.82 6.58
CA ARG A 91 9.17 -6.49 7.20
C ARG A 91 8.25 -6.41 8.41
N THR A 92 8.78 -5.86 9.49
CA THR A 92 7.97 -5.38 10.61
C THR A 92 7.69 -3.90 10.43
N PHE A 93 6.45 -3.49 10.64
CA PHE A 93 6.04 -2.09 10.59
C PHE A 93 4.98 -1.82 11.66
N ALA A 94 4.95 -0.58 12.14
CA ALA A 94 3.90 -0.10 13.04
C ALA A 94 2.75 0.48 12.22
N VAL A 95 1.52 0.17 12.64
CA VAL A 95 0.31 0.81 12.11
C VAL A 95 0.00 2.04 12.97
N PRO A 96 -0.29 3.22 12.39
CA PRO A 96 -0.63 4.41 13.14
C PRO A 96 -1.83 4.16 14.07
N ALA A 97 -1.72 4.60 15.32
CA ALA A 97 -2.79 4.42 16.31
C ALA A 97 -4.13 5.04 15.85
N ALA A 98 -4.07 6.12 15.05
CA ALA A 98 -5.22 6.78 14.45
C ALA A 98 -6.02 5.90 13.47
N TRP A 99 -5.45 4.79 12.99
CA TRP A 99 -6.11 3.83 12.10
C TRP A 99 -6.92 2.77 12.84
N ARG A 100 -6.95 2.81 14.18
CA ARG A 100 -7.83 1.94 14.98
C ARG A 100 -9.27 2.04 14.49
N GLN A 101 -9.94 0.89 14.37
CA GLN A 101 -11.32 0.77 13.84
C GLN A 101 -11.50 1.25 12.38
N ARG A 102 -10.42 1.43 11.61
CA ARG A 102 -10.49 1.67 10.16
C ARG A 102 -10.23 0.39 9.38
N ARG A 103 -10.64 0.39 8.11
CA ARG A 103 -10.21 -0.63 7.15
C ARG A 103 -8.80 -0.29 6.68
N VAL A 104 -7.90 -1.24 6.77
CA VAL A 104 -6.50 -1.10 6.36
C VAL A 104 -6.24 -2.08 5.23
N PHE A 105 -5.58 -1.61 4.18
CA PHE A 105 -5.21 -2.39 3.01
C PHE A 105 -3.69 -2.41 2.89
N ILE A 106 -3.14 -3.57 2.54
CA ILE A 106 -1.76 -3.67 2.04
C ILE A 106 -1.87 -3.64 0.51
N VAL A 107 -1.24 -2.65 -0.11
CA VAL A 107 -1.29 -2.44 -1.56
C VAL A 107 0.08 -2.71 -2.14
N PHE A 108 0.12 -3.50 -3.21
CA PHE A 108 1.32 -3.77 -4.00
C PHE A 108 1.12 -3.11 -5.37
N ASP A 109 1.91 -2.10 -5.69
CA ASP A 109 1.87 -1.47 -7.02
C ASP A 109 2.37 -2.44 -8.12
N GLY A 110 3.22 -3.39 -7.73
CA GLY A 110 3.66 -4.50 -8.58
C GLY A 110 4.40 -5.55 -7.77
N SER A 111 4.18 -6.81 -8.12
CA SER A 111 4.92 -7.97 -7.61
C SER A 111 4.96 -9.02 -8.73
N MET A 112 6.15 -9.38 -9.16
CA MET A 112 6.35 -10.28 -10.29
C MET A 112 6.74 -11.67 -9.76
N THR A 113 6.07 -12.77 -10.13
CA THR A 113 4.77 -12.93 -10.82
C THR A 113 3.74 -13.60 -9.90
N GLU A 114 4.16 -14.65 -9.19
CA GLU A 114 3.36 -15.37 -8.22
C GLU A 114 3.63 -14.82 -6.83
N THR A 115 2.59 -14.35 -6.14
CA THR A 115 2.74 -13.65 -4.87
C THR A 115 1.79 -14.24 -3.83
N GLU A 116 2.37 -14.73 -2.73
CA GLU A 116 1.65 -15.09 -1.51
C GLU A 116 1.98 -14.06 -0.42
N VAL A 117 0.95 -13.58 0.29
CA VAL A 117 1.09 -12.57 1.34
C VAL A 117 0.53 -13.08 2.64
N LYS A 118 1.30 -12.89 3.71
CA LYS A 118 0.97 -13.24 5.10
C LYS A 118 1.13 -12.03 5.99
N VAL A 119 0.19 -11.82 6.92
CA VAL A 119 0.20 -10.70 7.86
C VAL A 119 -0.03 -11.26 9.25
N ASN A 120 0.99 -11.17 10.11
CA ASN A 120 0.98 -11.73 11.48
C ASN A 120 0.76 -13.25 11.56
N GLY A 121 1.20 -14.00 10.53
CA GLY A 121 0.96 -15.43 10.35
C GLY A 121 0.26 -15.71 9.02
#